data_AF-A0A2Z7CXQ8-F1
#
_entry.id   AF-A0A2Z7CXQ8-F1
#
_cell.length_a   1.000
_cell.length_b   1.000
_cell.length_c   1.000
_cell.angle_alpha   90.00
_cell.angle_beta   90.00
_cell.angle_gamma   90.00
#
_symmetry.space_group_name_H-M   'P 1'
#
loop_
_entity.id
_entity.type
_entity.pdbx_description
1 polymer ?
#
loop_
_entity_poly.entity_id
_entity_poly.type
_entity_poly.pdbx_seq_one_letter_code
_entity_poly.pdbx_strand_id
1 'polypeptide(L)'
;MPGLSKEEVKVSVEQSTLIIKGEAKKESEDEETVQRYSSRIDLPEKLYKTNEIKAEMKNGVLKIFLPKIKEEERNDVISVNVE
;
A
#
# COMPACT_ATOMS: atom_id res chain seq x y z
N MET A 1 0.99 3.65 -12.33
CA MET A 1 0.51 5.04 -12.20
C MET A 1 1.22 5.94 -13.22
N PRO A 2 1.05 5.68 -14.53
CA PRO A 2 1.63 6.55 -15.57
C PRO A 2 1.14 7.99 -15.41
N GLY A 3 1.99 8.96 -15.75
CA GLY A 3 1.64 10.39 -15.71
C GLY A 3 1.69 11.05 -14.34
N LEU A 4 1.86 10.30 -13.24
CA LEU A 4 1.95 10.85 -11.89
C LEU A 4 3.40 11.02 -11.43
N SER A 5 3.67 12.11 -10.73
CA SER A 5 4.90 12.28 -9.93
C SER A 5 4.76 11.59 -8.56
N LYS A 6 5.88 11.40 -7.88
CA LYS A 6 5.90 10.86 -6.50
C LYS A 6 5.15 11.76 -5.51
N GLU A 7 5.07 13.07 -5.76
CA GLU A 7 4.39 14.02 -4.87
C GLU A 7 2.87 13.92 -5.00
N GLU A 8 2.39 13.42 -6.14
CA GLU A 8 0.97 13.25 -6.44
C GLU A 8 0.43 11.89 -5.97
N VAL A 9 1.29 11.05 -5.40
CA VAL A 9 0.94 9.73 -4.87
C VAL A 9 1.04 9.72 -3.36
N LYS A 10 -0.03 9.27 -2.70
CA LYS A 10 -0.10 9.09 -1.26
C LYS A 10 -0.35 7.63 -0.92
N VAL A 11 0.50 7.07 -0.06
CA VAL A 11 0.39 5.71 0.48
C VAL A 11 0.26 5.82 1.99
N SER A 12 -0.75 5.18 2.57
CA SER A 12 -1.01 5.20 4.01
C SER A 12 -1.62 3.89 4.48
N VAL A 13 -1.47 3.56 5.76
CA VAL A 13 -2.20 2.46 6.41
C VAL A 13 -3.17 3.06 7.42
N GLU A 14 -4.44 2.69 7.33
CA GLU A 14 -5.52 3.10 8.24
C GLU A 14 -6.37 1.88 8.56
N GLN A 15 -6.64 1.61 9.85
CA GLN A 15 -7.50 0.49 10.29
C GLN A 15 -7.17 -0.83 9.57
N SER A 16 -5.89 -1.24 9.63
CA SER A 16 -5.41 -2.47 8.96
C SER A 16 -5.61 -2.49 7.44
N THR A 17 -5.81 -1.34 6.78
CA THR A 17 -6.01 -1.22 5.33
C THR A 17 -4.90 -0.36 4.72
N LEU A 18 -4.18 -0.90 3.74
CA LEU A 18 -3.29 -0.13 2.89
C LEU A 18 -4.10 0.64 1.86
N ILE A 19 -3.96 1.96 1.86
CA ILE A 19 -4.65 2.90 0.99
C ILE A 19 -3.62 3.55 0.07
N ILE A 20 -3.86 3.45 -1.23
CA ILE A 20 -3.02 4.04 -2.28
C ILE A 20 -3.90 5.01 -3.06
N LYS A 21 -3.51 6.28 -3.09
CA LYS A 21 -4.19 7.33 -3.85
C LYS A 21 -3.20 8.01 -4.77
N GLY A 22 -3.60 8.29 -6.00
CA GLY A 22 -2.86 9.14 -6.92
C GLY A 22 -3.81 10.00 -7.72
N GLU A 23 -3.56 11.29 -7.80
CA GLU A 23 -4.41 12.25 -8.52
C GLU A 23 -3.53 13.22 -9.28
N ALA A 24 -3.69 13.27 -10.60
CA ALA A 24 -2.93 14.17 -11.46
C ALA A 24 -3.41 15.60 -11.23
N LYS A 25 -2.51 16.58 -11.27
CA LYS A 25 -2.93 17.98 -11.33
C LYS A 25 -3.58 18.25 -12.68
N LYS A 26 -4.58 19.12 -12.67
CA LYS A 26 -5.22 19.65 -13.88
C LYS A 26 -4.22 20.60 -14.56
N GLU A 27 -3.81 20.32 -15.80
CA GLU A 27 -2.84 21.15 -16.52
C GLU A 27 -3.50 22.39 -17.15
N SER A 28 -4.82 22.34 -17.43
CA SER A 28 -5.59 23.49 -17.94
C SER A 28 -7.03 23.50 -17.44
N GLU A 29 -7.71 24.65 -17.53
CA GLU A 29 -9.14 24.75 -17.20
C GLU A 29 -10.01 23.88 -18.13
N ASP A 30 -9.60 23.69 -19.38
CA ASP A 30 -10.28 22.92 -20.42
C ASP A 30 -10.09 21.40 -20.33
N GLU A 31 -9.20 20.90 -19.47
CA GLU A 31 -9.05 19.45 -19.28
C GLU A 31 -10.23 18.84 -18.52
N GLU A 32 -11.16 18.18 -19.19
CA GLU A 32 -12.32 17.59 -18.51
C GLU A 32 -11.97 16.37 -17.65
N THR A 33 -10.88 15.65 -17.93
CA THR A 33 -10.56 14.37 -17.30
C THR A 33 -9.25 14.40 -16.54
N VAL A 34 -9.33 14.32 -15.21
CA VAL A 34 -8.18 14.13 -14.34
C VAL A 34 -7.96 12.64 -14.09
N GLN A 35 -6.74 12.14 -14.32
CA GLN A 35 -6.38 10.76 -13.97
C GLN A 35 -6.37 10.58 -12.45
N ARG A 36 -7.20 9.66 -11.97
CA ARG A 36 -7.30 9.30 -10.56
C ARG A 36 -7.11 7.80 -10.39
N TYR A 37 -6.31 7.45 -9.40
CA TYR A 37 -6.05 6.09 -8.97
C TYR A 37 -6.41 5.98 -7.49
N SER A 38 -7.17 4.95 -7.14
CA SER A 38 -7.55 4.66 -5.77
C SER A 38 -7.61 3.15 -5.59
N SER A 39 -6.75 2.63 -4.72
CA SER A 39 -6.71 1.22 -4.37
C SER A 39 -6.72 1.07 -2.85
N ARG A 40 -7.42 0.04 -2.39
CA ARG A 40 -7.46 -0.38 -0.99
C ARG A 40 -7.16 -1.86 -0.90
N ILE A 41 -6.28 -2.22 0.02
CA ILE A 41 -5.86 -3.60 0.25
C ILE A 41 -5.91 -3.85 1.75
N ASP A 42 -6.72 -4.82 2.17
CA ASP A 42 -6.78 -5.21 3.57
C ASP A 42 -5.49 -5.94 3.96
N LEU A 43 -4.89 -5.51 5.06
CA LEU A 43 -3.67 -6.05 5.64
C LEU A 43 -4.00 -6.70 6.99
N PRO A 44 -4.04 -8.03 7.07
CA PRO A 44 -4.09 -8.70 8.37
C PRO A 44 -2.86 -8.31 9.21
N GLU A 45 -3.07 -7.55 10.28
CA GLU A 45 -2.00 -6.97 11.11
C GLU A 45 -1.04 -8.01 11.70
N LYS A 46 -1.54 -9.25 11.87
CA LYS A 46 -0.77 -10.37 12.43
C LYS A 46 0.08 -11.12 11.40
N LEU A 47 -0.03 -10.78 10.13
CA LEU A 47 0.71 -11.44 9.04
C LEU A 47 1.82 -10.57 8.44
N TYR A 48 1.79 -9.25 8.61
CA TYR A 48 2.69 -8.33 7.94
C TYR A 48 3.29 -7.31 8.91
N LYS A 49 4.57 -6.98 8.73
CA LYS A 49 5.29 -5.95 9.48
C LYS A 49 4.94 -4.57 8.92
N THR A 50 3.80 -4.01 9.32
CA THR A 50 3.26 -2.76 8.78
C THR A 50 4.16 -1.54 9.03
N ASN A 51 4.98 -1.56 10.08
CA ASN A 51 6.00 -0.56 10.38
C ASN A 51 7.22 -0.62 9.44
N GLU A 52 7.41 -1.71 8.70
CA GLU A 52 8.53 -1.93 7.79
C GLU A 52 8.14 -1.83 6.31
N ILE A 53 6.95 -1.28 6.03
CA ILE A 53 6.48 -1.06 4.67
C ILE A 53 7.41 -0.07 3.96
N LYS A 54 7.81 -0.43 2.74
CA LYS A 54 8.60 0.43 1.85
C LYS A 54 7.84 0.67 0.54
N ALA A 55 7.97 1.86 -0.01
CA ALA A 55 7.40 2.20 -1.31
C ALA A 55 8.47 2.85 -2.19
N GLU A 56 8.49 2.49 -3.46
CA GLU A 56 9.36 3.06 -4.48
C GLU A 56 8.52 3.37 -5.71
N MET A 57 8.76 4.53 -6.34
CA MET A 57 8.14 4.89 -7.60
C MET A 57 9.21 5.06 -8.67
N LYS A 58 9.07 4.33 -9.78
CA LYS A 58 10.02 4.37 -10.90
C LYS A 58 9.28 4.24 -12.23
N ASN A 59 9.55 5.15 -13.16
CA ASN A 59 8.95 5.14 -14.51
C ASN A 59 7.42 5.00 -14.50
N GLY A 60 6.72 5.73 -13.63
CA GLY A 60 5.27 5.64 -13.51
C GLY A 60 4.75 4.35 -12.87
N VAL A 61 5.61 3.51 -12.30
CA VAL A 61 5.21 2.29 -11.56
C VAL A 61 5.47 2.49 -10.08
N LEU A 62 4.42 2.36 -9.26
CA LEU A 62 4.52 2.32 -7.81
C LEU A 62 4.71 0.87 -7.37
N LYS A 63 5.81 0.58 -6.69
CA LYS A 63 6.11 -0.71 -6.07
C LYS A 63 6.06 -0.56 -4.56
N ILE A 64 5.28 -1.41 -3.91
CA ILE A 64 5.16 -1.43 -2.45
C ILE A 64 5.66 -2.79 -1.95
N PHE A 65 6.56 -2.77 -0.97
CA PHE A 65 7.12 -3.94 -0.32
C PHE A 65 6.55 -4.08 1.09
N LEU A 66 5.87 -5.20 1.33
CA LEU A 66 5.27 -5.55 2.62
C LEU A 66 5.94 -6.82 3.16
N PRO A 67 6.82 -6.71 4.17
CA PRO A 67 7.43 -7.87 4.79
C PRO A 67 6.38 -8.70 5.54
N LYS A 68 6.44 -10.03 5.40
CA LYS A 68 5.67 -10.94 6.26
C LYS A 68 6.31 -11.06 7.63
N ILE A 69 5.48 -11.22 8.66
CA ILE A 69 5.92 -11.65 9.98
C ILE A 69 6.33 -13.12 9.87
N LYS A 70 7.53 -13.48 10.36
CA LYS A 70 7.95 -14.88 10.40
C LYS A 70 7.08 -15.64 11.38
N GLU A 71 6.83 -16.91 11.10
CA GLU A 71 6.02 -17.76 11.97
C GLU A 71 6.56 -17.84 13.40
N GLU A 72 7.88 -17.84 13.55
CA GLU A 72 8.60 -17.80 14.83
C GLU A 72 8.34 -16.53 15.66
N GLU A 73 7.99 -15.43 14.99
CA GLU A 73 7.71 -14.12 15.60
C GLU A 73 6.20 -13.91 15.86
N ARG A 74 5.35 -14.87 15.43
CA ARG A 74 3.89 -14.78 15.58
C ARG A 74 3.46 -15.21 16.98
N ASN A 75 2.86 -14.29 17.71
CA ASN A 75 2.30 -14.54 19.04
C ASN A 75 0.83 -15.01 19.00
N ASP A 76 0.25 -15.14 17.81
CA ASP A 76 -1.15 -15.54 17.61
C ASP A 76 -1.34 -17.01 17.21
N VAL A 77 -0.25 -17.78 17.16
CA VAL A 77 -0.25 -19.21 16.86
C VAL A 77 -0.14 -19.99 18.17
N ILE A 78 -1.08 -20.91 18.39
CA ILE A 78 -1.05 -21.82 19.53
C ILE A 78 -0.79 -23.23 18.99
N SER A 79 0.31 -23.83 19.39
CA SER A 79 0.61 -25.23 19.08
C SER A 79 -0.23 -26.14 19.97
N VAL A 80 -0.96 -27.08 19.36
CA VAL A 80 -1.77 -28.08 20.06
C VAL A 80 -1.14 -29.45 19.81
N ASN A 81 -0.87 -30.20 20.89
CA ASN A 81 -0.39 -31.58 20.77
C ASN A 81 -1.54 -32.51 20.37
N VAL A 82 -1.25 -33.46 19.48
CA VAL A 82 -2.19 -34.51 19.07
C VAL A 82 -1.86 -35.77 19.87
N GLU A 83 -2.86 -36.34 20.53
CA GLU A 83 -2.80 -37.65 21.21
C GLU A 83 -3.24 -38.81 20.30
#